data_AF-A0A931NBR3-F1
#
_entry.id   AF-A0A931NBR3-F1
#
_cell.length_a   1.000
_cell.length_b   1.000
_cell.length_c   1.000
_cell.angle_alpha   90.00
_cell.angle_beta   90.00
_cell.angle_gamma   90.00
#
_symmetry.space_group_name_H-M   'P 1'
#
loop_
_entity.id
_entity.type
_entity.pdbx_description
1 polymer ?
#
loop_
_entity_poly.entity_id
_entity_poly.type
_entity_poly.pdbx_seq_one_letter_code
_entity_poly.pdbx_strand_id
1 'polypeptide(L)'
;MGVRHAREYEDILKELTSAVGEIEESYTFFEMEPEEWEVLPVEDRHEVMEALADDVFFGLGSNPVIAVGKGVLTYNDKHHIIEVSQGDNVIQIVRLI
;
A
#
# COMPACT_ATOMS: atom_id res chain seq x y z
N MET A 1 8.39 -15.54 3.17
CA MET A 1 7.03 -16.10 3.30
C MET A 1 6.10 -14.90 3.18
N GLY A 2 5.18 -14.90 2.22
CA GLY A 2 4.30 -13.75 1.95
C GLY A 2 3.03 -13.76 2.79
N VAL A 3 2.25 -12.68 2.69
CA VAL A 3 0.92 -12.53 3.32
C VAL A 3 -0.02 -13.65 2.86
N ARG A 4 -0.73 -14.27 3.82
CA ARG A 4 -1.69 -15.33 3.52
C ARG A 4 -3.00 -14.72 3.03
N HIS A 5 -3.41 -15.09 1.83
CA HIS A 5 -4.63 -14.63 1.19
C HIS A 5 -5.37 -15.81 0.55
N ALA A 6 -6.70 -15.69 0.46
CA ALA A 6 -7.59 -16.68 -0.17
C ALA A 6 -8.36 -16.10 -1.37
N ARG A 7 -8.36 -14.77 -1.55
CA ARG A 7 -8.87 -14.09 -2.76
C ARG A 7 -7.79 -13.96 -3.84
N GLU A 8 -8.22 -13.59 -5.04
CA GLU A 8 -7.34 -13.28 -6.17
C GLU A 8 -6.37 -12.16 -5.79
N TYR A 9 -5.08 -12.42 -6.01
CA TYR A 9 -4.01 -11.48 -5.67
C TYR A 9 -4.18 -10.14 -6.39
N GLU A 10 -4.56 -10.18 -7.68
CA GLU A 10 -4.77 -8.97 -8.48
C GLU A 10 -5.86 -8.06 -7.91
N ASP A 11 -6.91 -8.62 -7.32
CA ASP A 11 -7.98 -7.82 -6.70
C ASP A 11 -7.48 -7.15 -5.41
N ILE A 12 -6.77 -7.90 -4.57
CA ILE A 12 -6.14 -7.38 -3.35
C ILE A 12 -5.15 -6.27 -3.70
N LEU A 13 -4.32 -6.49 -4.71
CA LEU A 13 -3.31 -5.54 -5.16
C LEU A 13 -3.95 -4.26 -5.69
N LYS A 14 -5.04 -4.35 -6.46
CA LYS A 14 -5.80 -3.18 -6.93
C LYS A 14 -6.40 -2.38 -5.78
N GLU A 15 -7.03 -3.06 -4.82
CA GLU A 15 -7.57 -2.39 -3.62
C GLU A 15 -6.46 -1.71 -2.82
N LEU A 16 -5.31 -2.37 -2.65
CA LEU A 16 -4.16 -1.85 -1.93
C LEU A 16 -3.51 -0.67 -2.67
N THR A 17 -3.38 -0.76 -3.99
CA THR A 17 -2.89 0.31 -4.88
C THR A 17 -3.73 1.56 -4.73
N SER A 18 -5.06 1.41 -4.75
CA SER A 18 -5.97 2.52 -4.49
C SER A 18 -5.77 3.10 -3.09
N ALA A 19 -5.61 2.24 -2.07
CA ALA A 19 -5.42 2.69 -0.69
C ALA A 19 -4.11 3.47 -0.50
N VAL A 20 -2.99 2.98 -1.04
CA VAL A 20 -1.70 3.67 -0.95
C VAL A 20 -1.65 4.94 -1.81
N GLY A 21 -2.41 4.98 -2.91
CA GLY A 21 -2.59 6.19 -3.72
C GLY A 21 -3.33 7.32 -2.99
N GLU A 22 -4.18 6.98 -2.01
CA GLU A 22 -4.85 7.98 -1.15
C GLU A 22 -3.96 8.50 -0.03
N ILE A 23 -2.89 7.79 0.32
CA ILE A 23 -1.94 8.24 1.35
C ILE A 23 -1.15 9.44 0.85
N GLU A 24 -1.12 10.52 1.63
CA GLU A 24 -0.25 11.66 1.34
C GLU A 24 1.23 11.26 1.41
N GLU A 25 1.99 11.75 0.43
CA GLU A 25 3.43 11.52 0.32
C GLU A 25 3.80 10.04 0.14
N SER A 26 2.90 9.19 -0.38
CA SER A 26 3.18 7.77 -0.61
C SER A 26 4.39 7.53 -1.53
N TYR A 27 4.63 8.43 -2.48
CA TYR A 27 5.82 8.43 -3.36
C TYR A 27 7.15 8.53 -2.61
N THR A 28 7.17 9.06 -1.37
CA THR A 28 8.40 9.15 -0.56
C THR A 28 8.94 7.78 -0.14
N PHE A 29 8.13 6.72 -0.23
CA PHE A 29 8.60 5.35 -0.01
C PHE A 29 9.72 4.95 -0.96
N PHE A 30 9.72 5.48 -2.19
CA PHE A 30 10.77 5.27 -3.18
C PHE A 30 11.89 6.32 -3.11
N GLU A 31 11.96 7.10 -2.02
CA GLU A 31 12.86 8.26 -1.89
C GLU A 31 12.69 9.28 -3.03
N MET A 32 11.51 9.32 -3.64
CA MET A 32 11.19 10.23 -4.75
C MET A 32 10.82 11.62 -4.22
N GLU A 33 11.33 12.66 -4.87
CA GLU A 33 10.99 14.04 -4.52
C GLU A 33 9.57 14.40 -5.00
N PRO A 34 8.85 15.30 -4.30
CA PRO A 34 7.52 15.77 -4.73
C PRO A 34 7.54 16.35 -6.15
N GLU A 35 8.64 17.02 -6.52
CA GLU A 35 8.82 17.63 -7.83
C GLU A 35 8.88 16.57 -8.94
N GLU A 36 9.52 15.43 -8.67
CA GLU A 36 9.59 14.28 -9.58
C GLU A 36 8.21 13.60 -9.71
N TRP A 37 7.49 13.49 -8.58
CA TRP A 37 6.13 12.95 -8.59
C TRP A 37 5.15 13.85 -9.37
N GLU A 38 5.23 15.17 -9.19
CA GLU A 38 4.35 16.13 -9.85
C GLU A 38 4.53 16.17 -11.37
N VAL A 39 5.73 15.91 -11.89
CA VAL A 39 5.98 15.86 -13.34
C VAL A 39 5.57 14.54 -13.97
N LEU A 40 5.37 13.48 -13.19
CA LEU A 40 4.96 12.17 -13.73
C LEU A 40 3.53 12.22 -14.30
N PRO A 41 3.32 11.65 -15.50
CA PRO A 41 1.99 11.36 -16.03
C PRO A 41 1.16 10.53 -15.06
N VAL A 42 -0.16 10.66 -15.13
CA VAL A 42 -1.09 9.89 -14.28
C VAL A 42 -0.95 8.39 -14.50
N GLU A 43 -0.63 7.96 -15.73
CA GLU A 43 -0.38 6.55 -16.07
C GLU A 43 0.86 6.02 -15.35
N ASP A 44 1.99 6.74 -15.42
CA ASP A 44 3.23 6.37 -14.72
C ASP A 44 3.05 6.37 -13.20
N ARG A 45 2.29 7.34 -12.65
CA ARG A 45 1.95 7.35 -11.21
C ARG A 45 1.19 6.10 -10.80
N HIS A 46 0.29 5.61 -11.64
CA HIS A 46 -0.44 4.38 -11.36
C HIS A 46 0.49 3.17 -11.34
N GLU A 47 1.40 3.05 -12.30
CA GLU A 47 2.40 1.97 -12.32
C GLU A 47 3.31 2.01 -11.08
N VAL A 48 3.73 3.20 -10.65
CA VAL A 48 4.52 3.38 -9.42
C VAL A 48 3.73 2.95 -8.19
N MET A 49 2.44 3.28 -8.10
CA MET A 49 1.59 2.87 -6.98
C MET A 49 1.32 1.36 -6.98
N GLU A 50 1.18 0.72 -8.14
CA GLU A 50 1.06 -0.74 -8.23
C GLU A 50 2.33 -1.43 -7.73
N ALA A 51 3.50 -0.94 -8.17
CA ALA A 51 4.78 -1.46 -7.70
C ALA A 51 4.95 -1.28 -6.18
N LEU A 52 4.53 -0.11 -5.65
CA LEU A 52 4.54 0.17 -4.21
C LEU A 52 3.66 -0.82 -3.44
N ALA A 53 2.44 -1.06 -3.93
CA ALA A 53 1.50 -1.97 -3.30
C ALA A 53 2.06 -3.40 -3.29
N ASP A 54 2.72 -3.83 -4.37
CA ASP A 54 3.35 -5.15 -4.47
C ASP A 54 4.48 -5.29 -3.43
N ASP A 55 5.42 -4.34 -3.40
CA ASP A 55 6.54 -4.32 -2.46
C ASP A 55 6.07 -4.30 -1.00
N VAL A 56 5.07 -3.46 -0.69
CA VAL A 56 4.49 -3.38 0.65
C VAL A 56 3.77 -4.68 1.00
N PHE A 57 3.01 -5.28 0.09
CA PHE A 57 2.34 -6.55 0.34
C PHE A 57 3.34 -7.68 0.64
N PHE A 58 4.41 -7.78 -0.15
CA PHE A 58 5.49 -8.74 0.11
C PHE A 58 6.19 -8.46 1.45
N GLY A 59 6.48 -7.19 1.74
CA GLY A 59 7.08 -6.75 2.99
C GLY A 59 6.21 -7.09 4.20
N LEU A 60 4.90 -6.89 4.11
CA LEU A 60 3.92 -7.15 5.17
C LEU A 60 3.90 -8.62 5.61
N GLY A 61 4.29 -9.53 4.72
CA GLY A 61 4.43 -10.96 5.03
C GLY A 61 5.56 -11.26 6.02
N SER A 62 6.56 -10.38 6.11
CA SER A 62 7.71 -10.52 7.01
C SER A 62 7.69 -9.50 8.15
N ASN A 63 7.24 -8.28 7.88
CA ASN A 63 7.08 -7.23 8.87
C ASN A 63 5.62 -6.74 8.85
N PRO A 64 4.80 -7.03 9.88
CA PRO A 64 3.36 -6.76 9.85
C PRO A 64 3.00 -5.27 9.88
N VAL A 65 3.96 -4.37 10.03
CA VAL A 65 3.73 -2.92 10.01
C VAL A 65 4.75 -2.25 9.10
N ILE A 66 4.28 -1.53 8.08
CA ILE A 66 5.11 -0.77 7.14
C ILE A 66 4.59 0.66 7.07
N ALA A 67 5.49 1.65 7.19
CA ALA A 67 5.16 3.05 6.99
C ALA A 67 5.41 3.45 5.53
N VAL A 68 4.48 4.20 4.94
CA VAL A 68 4.51 4.66 3.56
C VAL A 68 4.08 6.13 3.57
N GLY A 69 5.00 7.06 3.28
CA GLY A 69 4.73 8.49 3.40
C GLY A 69 4.20 8.87 4.79
N LYS A 70 3.03 9.50 4.84
CA LYS A 70 2.33 9.82 6.09
C LYS A 70 1.39 8.72 6.59
N GLY A 71 1.30 7.61 5.88
CA GLY A 71 0.45 6.48 6.21
C GLY A 71 1.21 5.31 6.83
N VAL A 72 0.45 4.41 7.45
CA VAL A 72 0.93 3.17 8.04
C VAL A 72 0.03 2.03 7.60
N LEU A 73 0.63 0.99 7.04
CA LEU A 73 -0.05 -0.25 6.68
C LEU A 73 0.22 -1.30 7.75
N THR A 74 -0.85 -1.87 8.29
CA THR A 74 -0.79 -2.88 9.35
C THR A 74 -1.47 -4.16 8.87
N TYR A 75 -0.69 -5.22 8.70
CA TYR A 75 -1.19 -6.55 8.39
C TYR A 75 -1.61 -7.28 9.67
N ASN A 76 -2.88 -7.68 9.72
CA ASN A 76 -3.47 -8.46 10.80
C ASN A 76 -3.78 -9.88 10.31
N ASP A 77 -2.82 -10.79 10.52
CA ASP A 77 -2.95 -12.21 10.15
C ASP A 77 -4.15 -12.91 10.81
N LYS A 78 -4.54 -12.49 12.03
CA LYS A 78 -5.68 -13.11 12.75
C LYS A 78 -7.02 -12.80 12.09
N HIS A 79 -7.14 -11.62 11.48
CA HIS A 79 -8.36 -11.14 10.85
C HIS A 79 -8.30 -11.22 9.33
N HIS A 80 -7.14 -11.59 8.76
CA HIS A 80 -6.88 -11.61 7.32
C HIS A 80 -7.18 -10.26 6.66
N ILE A 81 -6.72 -9.16 7.29
CA ILE A 81 -6.90 -7.81 6.77
C ILE A 81 -5.58 -7.04 6.75
N ILE A 82 -5.48 -6.09 5.83
CA ILE A 82 -4.47 -5.03 5.83
C ILE A 82 -5.20 -3.73 6.11
N GLU A 83 -4.86 -3.10 7.22
CA GLU A 83 -5.39 -1.80 7.62
C GLU A 83 -4.45 -0.70 7.11
N VAL A 84 -5.00 0.28 6.43
CA VAL A 84 -4.28 1.45 5.92
C VAL A 84 -4.75 2.66 6.71
N SER A 85 -3.87 3.22 7.52
CA SER A 85 -4.14 4.38 8.36
C SER A 85 -3.24 5.55 7.99
N GLN A 86 -3.70 6.76 8.26
CA GLN A 86 -2.93 7.99 8.13
C GLN A 86 -3.20 8.87 9.34
N GLY A 87 -2.17 9.08 10.16
CA GLY A 87 -2.33 9.64 11.50
C GLY A 87 -3.27 8.78 12.35
N ASP A 88 -4.33 9.38 12.87
CA ASP A 88 -5.35 8.71 13.69
C ASP A 88 -6.53 8.15 12.89
N ASN A 89 -6.57 8.37 11.57
CA ASN A 89 -7.68 7.95 10.72
C ASN A 89 -7.35 6.68 9.94
N VAL A 90 -8.27 5.71 9.93
CA VAL A 90 -8.20 4.57 9.00
C VAL A 90 -8.77 5.02 7.68
N ILE A 91 -7.94 5.04 6.63
CA ILE A 91 -8.35 5.40 5.27
C ILE A 91 -9.09 4.21 4.65
N GLN A 92 -8.48 3.02 4.73
CA GLN A 92 -9.01 1.84 4.06
C GLN A 92 -8.66 0.55 4.80
N ILE A 93 -9.49 -0.48 4.63
CA ILE A 93 -9.24 -1.83 5.14
C ILE A 93 -9.39 -2.80 3.97
N VAL A 94 -8.28 -3.43 3.57
CA VAL A 94 -8.25 -4.44 2.51
C VAL A 94 -8.43 -5.82 3.12
N ARG A 95 -9.41 -6.58 2.63
CA ARG A 95 -9.69 -7.94 3.11
C ARG A 95 -9.03 -8.96 2.20
N LEU A 96 -8.39 -9.96 2.81
CA LEU A 96 -7.62 -10.98 2.10
C LEU A 96 -8.39 -12.29 1.89
N ILE A 97 -9.63 -12.36 2.41
CA ILE A 97 -10.54 -13.52 2.34
C ILE A 97 -11.93 -13.08 1.88
#